data_AF-A0A564KUX5-F1
#
_entry.id   AF-A0A564KUX5-F1
#
_cell.length_a   1.000
_cell.length_b   1.000
_cell.length_c   1.000
_cell.angle_alpha   90.00
_cell.angle_beta   90.00
_cell.angle_gamma   90.00
#
_symmetry.space_group_name_H-M   'P 1'
#
loop_
_entity.id
_entity.type
_entity.pdbx_description
1 polymer ?
#
loop_
_entity_poly.entity_id
_entity_poly.type
_entity_poly.pdbx_seq_one_letter_code
_entity_poly.pdbx_strand_id
1 'polypeptide(L)'
;MTAKIQRKRNMSAKEAAEIKGCHVRTVKRYIAQSREDYEQEAQEKRSLAFHLRSSGLKWREVAEKMNTTENAAIAYYRRYLALDLKTH
;
A
#
# COMPACT_ATOMS: atom_id res chain seq x y z
N MET A 1 1.72 -24.62 26.22
CA MET A 1 2.42 -23.55 25.50
C MET A 1 1.80 -23.42 24.11
N THR A 2 1.27 -22.25 23.77
CA THR A 2 0.42 -22.03 22.58
C THR A 2 1.26 -21.99 21.30
N ALA A 3 0.97 -22.90 20.35
CA ALA A 3 1.71 -23.01 19.09
C ALA A 3 1.34 -21.88 18.11
N LYS A 4 2.36 -21.27 17.49
CA LYS A 4 2.21 -20.24 16.44
C LYS A 4 1.54 -20.86 15.20
N ILE A 5 0.32 -20.42 14.86
CA ILE A 5 -0.34 -20.81 13.61
C ILE A 5 0.30 -20.01 12.46
N GLN A 6 1.31 -20.57 11.80
CA GLN A 6 1.88 -20.07 10.56
C GLN A 6 1.00 -20.58 9.38
N ARG A 7 0.15 -19.73 8.80
CA ARG A 7 -0.67 -20.11 7.64
C ARG A 7 -0.02 -19.61 6.35
N LYS A 8 0.31 -20.51 5.44
CA LYS A 8 0.72 -20.19 4.06
C LYS A 8 -0.51 -19.79 3.23
N ARG A 9 -0.29 -18.98 2.19
CA ARG A 9 -1.30 -18.53 1.21
C ARG A 9 -2.24 -19.67 0.82
N ASN A 10 -3.55 -19.41 0.83
CA ASN A 10 -4.57 -20.45 0.61
C ASN A 10 -4.51 -21.09 -0.80
N MET A 11 -3.82 -20.44 -1.75
CA MET A 11 -3.54 -20.96 -3.08
C MET A 11 -2.42 -20.13 -3.73
N SER A 12 -1.47 -20.78 -4.41
CA SER A 12 -0.46 -20.10 -5.24
C SER A 12 -1.05 -19.72 -6.61
N ALA A 13 -0.47 -18.71 -7.27
CA ALA A 13 -0.89 -18.34 -8.63
C ALA A 13 -0.72 -19.49 -9.65
N LYS A 14 0.15 -20.47 -9.34
CA LYS A 14 0.34 -21.67 -10.16
C LYS A 14 -0.80 -22.67 -9.96
N GLU A 15 -1.17 -22.93 -8.71
CA GLU A 15 -2.32 -23.80 -8.38
C GLU A 15 -3.64 -23.21 -8.91
N ALA A 16 -3.82 -21.89 -8.80
CA ALA A 16 -4.99 -21.19 -9.35
C ALA A 16 -5.06 -21.25 -10.88
N ALA A 17 -3.90 -21.30 -11.54
CA ALA A 17 -3.78 -21.42 -12.99
C ALA A 17 -4.17 -22.82 -13.47
N GLU A 18 -3.68 -23.85 -12.77
CA GLU A 18 -4.01 -25.26 -13.02
C GLU A 18 -5.51 -25.54 -12.81
N ILE A 19 -6.12 -25.04 -11.74
CA ILE A 19 -7.57 -25.20 -11.47
C ILE A 19 -8.43 -24.51 -12.53
N LYS A 20 -8.05 -23.30 -12.95
CA LYS A 20 -8.81 -22.54 -13.95
C LYS A 20 -8.48 -22.89 -15.40
N GLY A 21 -7.54 -23.82 -15.64
CA GLY A 21 -7.07 -24.16 -16.98
C GLY A 21 -6.51 -22.95 -17.77
N CYS A 22 -5.93 -21.96 -17.08
CA CYS A 22 -5.40 -20.75 -17.70
C CYS A 22 -3.93 -20.55 -17.35
N HIS A 23 -3.23 -19.70 -18.10
CA HIS A 23 -1.80 -19.45 -17.85
C HIS A 23 -1.60 -18.63 -16.56
N VAL A 24 -0.50 -18.88 -15.83
CA VAL A 24 -0.14 -18.16 -14.59
C VAL A 24 -0.11 -16.64 -14.78
N ARG A 25 0.31 -16.17 -15.96
CA ARG A 25 0.32 -14.74 -16.31
C ARG A 25 -1.09 -14.14 -16.34
N THR A 26 -2.09 -14.90 -16.76
CA THR A 26 -3.50 -14.48 -16.78
C THR A 26 -4.06 -14.38 -15.35
N VAL A 27 -3.76 -15.36 -14.50
CA VAL A 27 -4.13 -15.31 -13.08
C VAL A 27 -3.52 -14.08 -12.39
N LYS A 28 -2.22 -13.82 -12.61
CA LYS A 28 -1.55 -12.63 -12.07
C LYS A 28 -2.19 -11.33 -12.56
N ARG A 29 -2.59 -11.27 -13.83
CA ARG A 29 -3.29 -10.11 -14.40
C ARG A 29 -4.67 -9.91 -13.78
N TYR A 30 -5.41 -10.98 -13.50
CA TYR A 30 -6.74 -10.90 -12.89
C TYR A 30 -6.71 -10.55 -11.40
N ILE A 31 -5.65 -10.90 -10.69
CA ILE A 31 -5.49 -10.59 -9.26
C ILE A 31 -4.83 -9.22 -9.05
N ALA A 32 -4.13 -8.70 -10.06
CA ALA A 32 -3.50 -7.39 -9.96
C ALA A 32 -4.55 -6.31 -9.70
N GLN A 33 -4.28 -5.45 -8.72
CA GLN A 33 -5.05 -4.23 -8.48
C GLN A 33 -5.06 -3.39 -9.75
N SER A 34 -6.18 -2.73 -10.03
CA SER A 34 -6.26 -1.82 -11.18
C SER A 34 -5.29 -0.66 -11.00
N ARG A 35 -4.87 -0.04 -12.11
CA ARG A 35 -3.95 1.08 -12.06
C ARG A 35 -4.55 2.28 -11.30
N GLU A 36 -5.84 2.51 -11.53
CA GLU A 36 -6.59 3.59 -10.90
C GLU A 36 -6.67 3.42 -9.39
N ASP A 37 -7.05 2.23 -8.90
CA ASP A 37 -7.13 1.97 -7.46
C ASP A 37 -5.77 2.13 -6.77
N TYR A 38 -4.69 1.68 -7.43
CA TYR A 38 -3.33 1.84 -6.92
C TYR A 38 -2.93 3.32 -6.80
N GLU A 39 -3.29 4.13 -7.79
CA GLU A 39 -3.00 5.57 -7.79
C GLU A 39 -3.83 6.33 -6.76
N GLN A 40 -5.10 5.96 -6.58
CA GLN A 40 -5.98 6.49 -5.54
C GLN A 40 -5.43 6.18 -4.14
N GLU A 41 -5.10 4.92 -3.84
CA GLU A 41 -4.48 4.54 -2.57
C GLU A 41 -3.17 5.32 -2.31
N ALA A 42 -2.36 5.52 -3.34
CA ALA A 42 -1.13 6.27 -3.22
C ALA A 42 -1.38 7.76 -2.95
N GLN A 43 -2.45 8.34 -3.51
CA GLN A 43 -2.88 9.70 -3.23
C GLN A 43 -3.42 9.84 -1.80
N GLU A 44 -4.25 8.89 -1.34
CA GLU A 44 -4.76 8.85 0.04
C GLU A 44 -3.64 8.76 1.08
N LYS A 45 -2.63 7.92 0.84
CA LYS A 45 -1.47 7.82 1.75
C LYS A 45 -0.68 9.13 1.80
N ARG A 46 -0.55 9.83 0.68
CA ARG A 46 0.12 11.14 0.59
C ARG A 46 -0.67 12.23 1.29
N SER A 47 -1.99 12.31 1.09
CA SER A 47 -2.85 13.28 1.74
C SER A 47 -2.92 13.06 3.25
N LEU A 48 -3.01 11.80 3.70
CA LEU A 48 -2.99 11.45 5.12
C LEU A 48 -1.70 11.94 5.80
N ALA A 49 -0.53 11.72 5.17
CA ALA A 49 0.74 12.21 5.70
C ALA A 49 0.77 13.74 5.82
N PHE A 50 0.21 14.45 4.84
CA PHE A 50 0.10 15.91 4.88
C PHE A 50 -0.84 16.41 5.97
N HIS A 51 -2.04 15.84 6.11
CA HIS A 51 -2.99 16.21 7.15
C HIS A 51 -2.44 15.95 8.56
N LEU A 52 -1.81 14.78 8.76
CA LEU A 52 -1.18 14.45 10.03
C LEU A 52 -0.01 15.40 10.35
N ARG A 53 0.75 15.83 9.35
CA ARG A 53 1.79 16.85 9.56
C ARG A 53 1.19 18.23 9.85
N SER A 54 0.15 18.63 9.14
CA SER A 54 -0.53 19.91 9.30
C SER A 54 -1.22 20.04 10.65
N SER A 55 -1.62 18.93 11.26
CA SER A 55 -2.15 18.89 12.64
C SER A 55 -1.08 19.04 13.73
N GLY A 56 0.20 19.23 13.36
CA GLY A 56 1.29 19.52 14.28
C GLY A 56 2.00 18.30 14.88
N LEU A 57 1.66 17.09 14.42
CA LEU A 57 2.28 15.85 14.91
C LEU A 57 3.76 15.77 14.51
N LYS A 58 4.57 15.15 15.38
CA LYS A 58 5.98 14.84 15.08
C LYS A 58 6.05 13.70 14.08
N TRP A 59 7.12 13.64 13.28
CA TRP A 59 7.28 12.61 12.25
C TRP A 59 7.16 11.18 12.78
N ARG A 60 7.61 10.95 14.02
CA ARG A 60 7.44 9.68 14.73
C ARG A 60 5.98 9.29 14.92
N GLU A 61 5.15 10.22 15.38
CA GLU A 61 3.72 9.99 15.62
C GLU A 61 2.95 9.81 14.30
N VAL A 62 3.35 10.55 13.25
CA VAL A 62 2.80 10.37 11.90
C VAL A 62 3.12 8.97 11.38
N ALA A 63 4.36 8.51 11.56
CA ALA A 63 4.80 7.19 11.15
C ALA A 63 4.05 6.09 11.91
N GLU A 64 3.89 6.23 13.23
CA GLU A 64 3.10 5.32 14.07
C GLU A 64 1.63 5.25 13.61
N LYS A 65 0.98 6.39 13.37
CA LYS A 65 -0.42 6.42 12.87
C LYS A 65 -0.58 5.79 11.49
N MET A 66 0.40 5.95 10.62
CA MET A 66 0.39 5.34 9.28
C MET A 66 0.86 3.88 9.28
N ASN A 67 1.33 3.33 10.41
CA ASN A 67 2.04 2.05 10.49
C ASN A 67 3.23 1.96 9.51
N THR A 68 3.97 3.06 9.35
CA THR A 68 5.14 3.14 8.47
C THR A 68 6.39 3.61 9.21
N THR A 69 7.53 3.67 8.52
CA THR A 69 8.75 4.25 9.08
C THR A 69 8.75 5.78 8.95
N GLU A 70 9.48 6.47 9.80
CA GLU A 70 9.60 7.94 9.74
C GLU A 70 10.05 8.43 8.36
N ASN A 71 11.04 7.75 7.77
CA ASN A 71 11.53 8.04 6.43
C ASN A 71 10.44 7.88 5.35
N ALA A 72 9.57 6.88 5.50
CA ALA A 72 8.44 6.69 4.58
C ALA A 72 7.40 7.81 4.74
N ALA A 73 7.05 8.20 5.97
CA ALA A 73 6.15 9.32 6.23
C ALA A 73 6.67 10.64 5.63
N ILE A 74 7.97 10.92 5.78
CA ILE A 74 8.62 12.09 5.16
C ILE A 74 8.57 12.00 3.62
N ALA A 75 8.82 10.82 3.05
CA ALA A 75 8.76 10.62 1.60
C ALA A 75 7.34 10.86 1.05
N TYR A 76 6.30 10.38 1.74
CA TYR A 76 4.91 10.63 1.36
C TYR A 76 4.57 12.12 1.41
N TYR A 77 5.00 12.82 2.45
CA TYR A 77 4.82 14.27 2.57
C TYR A 77 5.51 15.04 1.44
N ARG A 78 6.78 14.73 1.15
CA ARG A 78 7.53 15.38 0.05
C ARG A 78 6.87 15.14 -1.31
N ARG A 79 6.36 13.93 -1.54
CA ARG A 79 5.64 13.58 -2.78
C ARG A 79 4.30 14.32 -2.88
N TYR A 80 3.59 14.48 -1.77
CA TYR A 80 2.35 15.28 -1.75
C TYR A 80 2.62 16.72 -2.19
N LEU A 81 3.65 17.37 -1.65
CA LEU A 81 4.04 18.72 -2.06
C LEU A 81 4.45 18.81 -3.54
N ALA A 82 5.18 17.81 -4.04
CA ALA A 82 5.70 17.84 -5.40
C ALA A 82 4.65 17.54 -6.47
N LEU A 83 3.70 16.64 -6.17
CA LEU A 83 2.73 16.11 -7.13
C LEU A 83 1.32 16.68 -6.91
N ASP A 84 0.85 16.73 -5.67
CA ASP A 84 -0.55 17.04 -5.38
C ASP A 84 -0.75 18.55 -5.16
N LEU A 85 0.19 19.23 -4.50
CA LEU A 85 0.11 20.69 -4.30
C LEU A 85 0.45 21.50 -5.56
N LYS A 86 1.31 20.96 -6.43
CA LYS A 86 1.77 21.64 -7.65
C LYS A 86 0.75 21.60 -8.80
N THR A 87 -0.28 20.77 -8.65
CA THR A 87 -1.31 20.52 -9.65
C THR A 87 -2.59 21.35 -9.40
N HIS A 88 -2.61 22.17 -8.34
CA HIS A 88 -3.63 23.18 -8.04
C HIS A 88 -3.15 24.58 -8.39
#